data_AF-A0A4S3JA77-F1
#
_entry.id   AF-A0A4S3JA77-F1
#
_cell.length_a   1.000
_cell.length_b   1.000
_cell.length_c   1.000
_cell.angle_alpha   90.00
_cell.angle_beta   90.00
_cell.angle_gamma   90.00
#
_symmetry.space_group_name_H-M   'P 1'
#
loop_
_entity.id
_entity.type
_entity.pdbx_description
1 polymer ?
#
loop_
_entity_poly.entity_id
_entity_poly.type
_entity_poly.pdbx_seq_one_letter_code
_entity_poly.pdbx_strand_id
1 'polypeptide(L)'
;MLSILYALHFLPNALATIAVGLSPSGVTKLFGNSFGLSGRNATYDYIVVGGGAAGNAIAARLALDPANYCVAVVEAGSFYEILNPGFM
;
A
#
# COMPACT_ATOMS: atom_id res chain seq x y z
N MET A 1 26.57 18.71 -6.63
CA MET A 1 25.64 19.71 -6.07
C MET A 1 24.18 19.48 -6.53
N LEU A 2 23.75 18.22 -6.72
CA LEU A 2 22.37 17.86 -7.14
C LEU A 2 21.83 16.59 -6.43
N SER A 3 22.61 15.97 -5.54
CA SER A 3 22.24 14.74 -4.82
C SER A 3 21.54 15.02 -3.48
N ILE A 4 21.91 16.09 -2.78
CA ILE A 4 21.30 16.48 -1.49
C ILE A 4 19.87 17.02 -1.68
N LEU A 5 19.60 17.72 -2.79
CA LEU A 5 18.26 18.24 -3.09
C LEU A 5 17.28 17.12 -3.50
N TYR A 6 17.76 16.06 -4.16
CA TYR A 6 16.94 14.87 -4.47
C TYR A 6 16.61 14.06 -3.21
N ALA A 7 17.55 13.96 -2.27
CA ALA A 7 17.34 13.29 -0.98
C ALA A 7 16.32 14.03 -0.09
N LEU A 8 16.25 15.37 -0.13
CA LEU A 8 15.24 16.14 0.60
C LEU A 8 13.82 16.00 0.01
N HIS A 9 13.68 15.83 -1.31
CA HIS A 9 12.38 15.53 -1.93
C HIS A 9 11.90 14.09 -1.65
N PHE A 10 12.80 13.18 -1.29
CA PHE A 10 12.48 11.81 -0.86
C PHE A 10 12.20 11.69 0.65
N LEU A 11 12.44 12.74 1.42
CA LEU A 11 12.33 12.73 2.88
C LEU A 11 10.90 12.74 3.48
N PRO A 12 9.82 13.18 2.80
CA PRO A 12 8.49 13.13 3.43
C PRO A 12 7.85 11.73 3.40
N ASN A 13 8.32 10.82 2.54
CA ASN A 13 7.64 9.53 2.33
C ASN A 13 8.19 8.37 3.18
N ALA A 14 9.34 8.57 3.85
CA ALA A 14 10.01 7.53 4.63
C ALA A 14 9.69 7.57 6.15
N LEU A 15 8.87 8.53 6.62
CA LEU A 15 8.55 8.69 8.04
C LEU A 15 7.09 8.40 8.41
N ALA A 16 6.26 7.93 7.49
CA ALA A 16 4.90 7.48 7.80
C ALA A 16 4.89 6.04 8.34
N THR A 17 5.69 5.77 9.37
CA THR A 17 5.72 4.51 10.09
C THR A 17 4.66 4.56 11.18
N ILE A 18 3.48 3.98 10.89
CA ILE A 18 2.46 3.56 11.85
C ILE A 18 1.81 4.72 12.62
N ALA A 19 0.92 5.46 11.96
CA ALA A 19 0.01 6.38 12.65
C ALA A 19 -1.42 6.19 12.14
N VAL A 20 -2.42 6.63 12.91
CA VAL A 20 -3.80 6.74 12.45
C VAL A 20 -4.16 8.22 12.39
N GLY A 21 -4.52 8.72 11.21
CA GLY A 21 -5.00 10.10 11.01
C GLY A 21 -6.52 10.14 11.05
N LEU A 22 -7.10 10.89 11.98
CA LEU A 22 -8.53 11.16 12.01
C LEU A 22 -8.84 12.37 11.10
N SER A 23 -9.58 12.16 10.01
CA SER A 23 -10.18 13.25 9.24
C SER A 23 -11.43 13.78 9.95
N PRO A 24 -11.73 15.09 9.92
CA PRO A 24 -13.01 15.64 10.40
C PRO A 24 -14.25 15.01 9.73
N SER A 25 -14.07 14.37 8.58
CA SER A 25 -15.09 13.60 7.86
C SER A 25 -15.25 12.15 8.33
N GLY A 26 -14.59 11.75 9.42
CA GLY A 26 -14.64 10.38 9.97
C GLY A 26 -13.81 9.34 9.19
N VAL A 27 -13.02 9.77 8.20
CA VAL A 27 -12.13 8.87 7.45
C VAL A 27 -10.88 8.61 8.28
N THR A 28 -10.70 7.37 8.73
CA THR A 28 -9.46 6.89 9.34
C THR A 28 -8.42 6.67 8.24
N LYS A 29 -7.38 7.50 8.23
CA LYS A 29 -6.18 7.24 7.41
C LYS A 29 -5.26 6.33 8.20
N LEU A 30 -5.21 5.05 7.83
CA LEU A 30 -4.13 4.16 8.24
C LEU A 30 -2.86 4.66 7.56
N PHE A 31 -1.93 5.24 8.32
CA PHE A 31 -0.62 5.63 7.80
C PHE A 31 0.24 4.38 7.69
N GLY A 32 0.15 3.78 6.51
CA GLY A 32 1.04 2.78 5.94
C GLY A 32 0.80 2.77 4.43
N ASN A 33 1.85 2.65 3.61
CA ASN A 33 1.70 2.62 2.15
C ASN A 33 0.99 1.35 1.64
N SER A 34 0.71 0.40 2.55
CA SER A 34 0.11 -0.89 2.25
C SER A 34 -1.42 -0.86 2.15
N PHE A 35 -2.07 0.26 2.52
CA PHE A 35 -3.53 0.39 2.49
C PHE A 35 -3.99 1.37 1.40
N GLY A 36 -5.00 0.97 0.63
CA GLY A 36 -5.72 1.87 -0.26
C GLY A 36 -6.53 2.92 0.51
N LEU A 37 -6.59 4.15 0.01
CA LEU A 37 -7.46 5.19 0.56
C LEU A 37 -8.88 5.02 0.00
N SER A 38 -9.80 4.50 0.82
CA SER A 38 -11.21 4.34 0.42
C SER A 38 -11.84 5.68 0.02
N GLY A 39 -12.67 5.66 -1.03
CA GLY A 39 -13.33 6.86 -1.57
C GLY A 39 -12.42 7.79 -2.38
N ARG A 40 -11.18 7.40 -2.71
CA ARG A 40 -10.31 8.12 -3.64
C ARG A 40 -10.01 7.27 -4.87
N ASN A 41 -10.12 7.87 -6.05
CA ASN A 41 -9.62 7.24 -7.28
C ASN A 41 -8.10 7.16 -7.24
N ALA A 42 -7.57 6.01 -7.64
CA ALA A 42 -6.16 5.76 -7.88
C ALA A 42 -6.02 4.91 -9.15
N THR A 43 -4.92 5.08 -9.87
CA THR A 43 -4.61 4.35 -11.10
C THR A 43 -3.42 3.43 -10.84
N TYR A 44 -3.52 2.21 -11.33
CA TYR A 44 -2.50 1.16 -11.22
C TYR A 44 -2.30 0.53 -12.59
N ASP A 45 -1.10 0.02 -12.86
CA ASP A 45 -0.81 -0.71 -14.09
C ASP A 45 -1.48 -2.10 -14.06
N TYR A 46 -1.54 -2.69 -12.87
CA TYR A 46 -2.20 -3.98 -12.63
C TYR A 46 -3.03 -3.97 -11.35
N ILE A 47 -4.17 -4.64 -11.40
CA ILE A 47 -5.02 -4.93 -10.24
C ILE A 47 -5.12 -6.44 -10.09
N VAL A 48 -4.62 -6.97 -8.97
CA VAL A 48 -4.75 -8.39 -8.60
C VAL A 48 -5.87 -8.52 -7.58
N VAL A 49 -6.92 -9.26 -7.92
CA VAL A 49 -8.05 -9.53 -7.02
C VAL A 49 -7.81 -10.87 -6.32
N GLY A 50 -7.65 -10.85 -5.01
CA GLY A 50 -7.33 -11.99 -4.15
C GLY A 50 -5.87 -12.00 -3.68
N GLY A 51 -5.64 -11.78 -2.39
CA GLY A 51 -4.33 -11.80 -1.71
C GLY A 51 -3.91 -13.19 -1.19
N GLY A 52 -4.35 -14.25 -1.86
CA GLY A 52 -3.99 -15.63 -1.53
C GLY A 52 -2.62 -16.05 -2.10
N ALA A 53 -2.31 -17.35 -2.04
CA ALA A 53 -1.00 -17.89 -2.45
C ALA A 53 -0.59 -17.50 -3.88
N ALA A 54 -1.51 -17.65 -4.85
CA ALA A 54 -1.24 -17.30 -6.24
C ALA A 54 -1.23 -15.77 -6.46
N GLY A 55 -2.16 -15.05 -5.85
CA GLY A 55 -2.31 -13.61 -6.03
C GLY A 55 -1.09 -12.83 -5.55
N ASN A 56 -0.59 -13.14 -4.34
CA ASN A 56 0.61 -12.48 -3.82
C ASN A 56 1.87 -12.84 -4.60
N ALA A 57 1.98 -14.09 -5.09
CA ALA A 57 3.09 -14.48 -5.94
C ALA A 57 3.13 -13.67 -7.24
N ILE A 58 1.98 -13.48 -7.90
CA ILE A 58 1.85 -12.68 -9.11
C ILE A 58 2.13 -11.20 -8.81
N ALA A 59 1.49 -10.65 -7.77
CA ALA A 59 1.65 -9.24 -7.41
C ALA A 59 3.12 -8.90 -7.09
N ALA A 60 3.82 -9.76 -6.35
CA ALA A 60 5.23 -9.58 -6.05
C ALA A 60 6.10 -9.62 -7.31
N ARG A 61 5.81 -10.53 -8.25
CA ARG A 61 6.56 -10.60 -9.52
C ARG A 61 6.36 -9.36 -10.38
N LEU A 62 5.15 -8.84 -10.46
CA LEU A 62 4.85 -7.61 -11.20
C LEU A 62 5.50 -6.38 -10.54
N ALA A 63 5.44 -6.28 -9.21
CA ALA A 63 6.01 -5.15 -8.47
C ALA A 63 7.54 -5.11 -8.50
N LEU A 64 8.19 -6.26 -8.70
CA LEU A 64 9.65 -6.36 -8.81
C LEU A 64 10.16 -6.25 -10.26
N ASP A 65 9.27 -6.06 -11.23
CA ASP A 65 9.65 -5.91 -12.63
C ASP A 65 10.50 -4.64 -12.83
N PRO A 66 11.60 -4.67 -13.60
CA PRO A 66 12.41 -3.49 -13.92
C PRO A 66 11.63 -2.33 -14.57
N ALA A 67 10.46 -2.60 -15.16
CA ALA A 67 9.54 -1.58 -15.67
C ALA A 67 8.87 -0.75 -14.57
N ASN A 68 9.04 -1.12 -13.29
CA ASN A 68 8.58 -0.38 -12.11
C ASN A 68 7.05 -0.18 -12.09
N TYR A 69 6.30 -1.28 -12.27
CA TYR A 69 4.84 -1.26 -12.26
C TYR A 69 4.25 -0.94 -10.89
N CYS A 70 3.22 -0.10 -10.88
CA CYS A 70 2.35 0.11 -9.72
C CYS A 70 1.26 -0.97 -9.70
N VAL A 71 1.28 -1.84 -8.68
CA VAL A 71 0.35 -2.98 -8.55
C VAL A 71 -0.55 -2.79 -7.33
N ALA A 72 -1.86 -2.86 -7.54
CA ALA A 72 -2.85 -2.94 -6.46
C ALA A 72 -3.23 -4.40 -6.19
N VAL A 73 -3.36 -4.76 -4.92
CA VAL A 73 -3.96 -6.03 -4.48
C VAL A 73 -5.25 -5.74 -3.73
N VAL A 74 -6.33 -6.40 -4.12
CA VAL A 74 -7.64 -6.29 -3.46
C VAL A 74 -7.97 -7.63 -2.84
N GLU A 75 -7.95 -7.72 -1.50
CA GLU A 75 -8.23 -8.94 -0.76
C GLU A 75 -9.41 -8.72 0.20
N ALA A 76 -10.28 -9.73 0.33
CA ALA A 76 -11.46 -9.65 1.19
C ALA A 76 -11.11 -9.82 2.68
N GLY A 77 -10.05 -10.59 2.96
CA GLY A 77 -9.51 -10.81 4.30
C GLY A 77 -8.68 -9.64 4.81
N SER A 78 -8.36 -9.68 6.10
CA SER A 78 -7.40 -8.76 6.70
C SER A 78 -5.97 -9.29 6.54
N PHE A 79 -5.01 -8.44 6.88
CA PHE A 79 -3.61 -8.84 7.00
C PHE A 79 -3.43 -9.87 8.11
N TYR A 80 -2.76 -10.96 7.75
CA TYR A 80 -2.40 -12.04 8.66
C TYR A 80 -1.62 -11.53 9.88
N GLU A 81 -0.80 -10.49 9.70
CA GLU A 81 0.08 -9.94 10.75
C GLU A 81 -0.66 -9.09 11.78
N ILE A 82 -1.85 -8.58 11.42
CA ILE A 82 -2.59 -7.62 12.23
C ILE A 82 -3.76 -8.30 12.95
N LEU A 83 -4.42 -9.27 12.33
CA LEU A 83 -5.60 -9.92 12.87
C LEU A 83 -5.43 -11.42 13.04
N ASN A 84 -6.00 -11.94 14.13
CA ASN A 84 -6.14 -13.38 14.34
C ASN A 84 -7.15 -13.96 13.32
N PRO A 85 -6.81 -15.00 12.54
CA PRO A 85 -7.66 -15.52 11.48
C PRO A 85 -8.96 -16.19 11.96
N GLY A 86 -9.10 -16.43 13.27
CA GLY A 86 -10.27 -17.11 13.87
C GLY A 86 -11.49 -16.23 14.15
N PHE A 87 -11.56 -15.00 13.63
CA PHE A 87 -12.70 -14.08 13.86
C PHE A 87 -13.48 -13.73 12.57
N MET A 88 -13.27 -14.44 11.47
CA MET A 88 -14.19 -14.37 10.32
C MET A 88 -15.47 -15.15 10.60
#